data_AF-A0ABD2WIR3-F1
#
_entry.id   AF-A0ABD2WIR3-F1
#
_cell.length_a   1.000
_cell.length_b   1.000
_cell.length_c   1.000
_cell.angle_alpha   90.00
_cell.angle_beta   90.00
_cell.angle_gamma   90.00
#
_symmetry.space_group_name_H-M   'P 1'
#
loop_
_entity.id
_entity.type
_entity.pdbx_description
1 polymer ?
#
loop_
_entity_poly.entity_id
_entity_poly.type
_entity_poly.pdbx_seq_one_letter_code
_entity_poly.pdbx_strand_id
1 'polypeptide(L)'
;MVLQLRKGVQNASALGTELDGVLGDAATASALSHKTPLEIRDLDECATREEIRTALYQQLGAANLDPDAVRSLRKAYAGTQTAVIDLPDELAAKAIKLGHLRVGWVSCRVRERAEASRCFRCWEFGHLVARCVGPDRSKLCYRCGQDGHRAKT
;
A
#
# COMPACT_ATOMS: atom_id res chain seq x y z
N MET A 1 5.53 -5.75 20.57
CA MET A 1 4.85 -6.94 21.10
C MET A 1 3.40 -6.90 20.60
N VAL A 2 2.96 -7.88 19.81
CA VAL A 2 1.60 -7.86 19.22
C VAL A 2 0.69 -8.68 20.12
N LEU A 3 -0.29 -8.03 20.75
CA LEU A 3 -1.31 -8.70 21.57
C LEU A 3 -2.48 -9.09 20.66
N GLN A 4 -2.66 -10.39 20.42
CA GLN A 4 -3.83 -10.90 19.71
C GLN A 4 -5.03 -11.00 20.67
N LEU A 5 -6.07 -10.21 20.41
CA LEU A 5 -7.35 -10.32 21.11
C LEU A 5 -8.16 -11.51 20.55
N ARG A 6 -8.78 -12.30 21.43
CA ARG A 6 -9.64 -13.43 21.05
C ARG A 6 -10.89 -12.91 20.32
N LYS A 7 -11.23 -13.51 19.18
CA LYS A 7 -12.45 -13.24 18.40
C LYS A 7 -13.68 -13.35 19.31
N GLY A 8 -14.35 -12.23 19.57
CA GLY A 8 -15.56 -12.20 20.38
C GLY A 8 -15.94 -10.85 20.98
N VAL A 9 -15.03 -9.88 21.04
CA VAL A 9 -15.38 -8.54 21.55
C VAL A 9 -15.81 -7.65 20.38
N GLN A 10 -17.12 -7.56 20.19
CA GLN A 10 -17.76 -6.51 19.41
C GLN A 10 -17.46 -5.17 20.11
N ASN A 11 -16.43 -4.48 19.64
CA ASN A 11 -16.23 -3.01 19.67
C ASN A 11 -14.72 -2.70 19.68
N ALA A 12 -14.08 -2.80 18.51
CA ALA A 12 -12.69 -2.38 18.31
C ALA A 12 -12.45 -0.89 18.61
N SER A 13 -13.50 -0.06 18.56
CA SER A 13 -13.44 1.37 18.85
C SER A 13 -13.51 1.72 20.34
N ALA A 14 -14.25 0.96 21.16
CA ALA A 14 -14.41 1.23 22.59
C ALA A 14 -13.19 0.81 23.42
N LEU A 15 -12.45 -0.19 22.95
CA LEU A 15 -11.24 -0.67 23.62
C LEU A 15 -10.00 0.16 23.30
N GLY A 16 -10.00 0.93 22.19
CA GLY A 16 -8.90 1.85 21.88
C GLY A 16 -8.74 2.91 22.96
N THR A 17 -9.85 3.46 23.45
CA THR A 17 -9.86 4.47 24.52
C THR A 17 -9.46 3.93 25.88
N GLU A 18 -9.79 2.68 26.21
CA GLU A 18 -9.33 2.04 27.46
C GLU A 18 -7.84 1.67 27.40
N LEU A 19 -7.35 1.27 26.23
CA LEU A 19 -5.95 0.93 26.03
C LEU A 19 -5.04 2.16 26.03
N ASP A 20 -5.48 3.31 25.49
CA ASP A 20 -4.74 4.58 25.61
C ASP A 20 -4.58 5.02 27.09
N GLY A 21 -5.59 4.73 27.93
CA GLY A 21 -5.53 5.01 29.37
C GLY A 21 -4.54 4.14 30.15
N VAL A 22 -4.21 2.94 29.65
CA VAL A 22 -3.27 2.00 30.30
C VAL A 22 -1.88 2.04 29.67
N LEU A 23 -1.75 2.40 28.39
CA LEU A 23 -0.49 2.37 27.64
C LEU A 23 0.19 3.73 27.46
N GLY A 24 -0.50 4.85 27.71
CA GLY A 24 0.07 6.19 27.55
C GLY A 24 0.75 6.40 26.18
N ASP A 25 1.85 7.15 26.14
CA ASP A 25 2.62 7.45 24.90
C ASP A 25 3.37 6.24 24.30
N ALA A 26 3.31 5.05 24.93
CA ALA A 26 4.21 3.94 24.58
C ALA A 26 3.67 3.04 23.44
N ALA A 27 2.37 3.09 23.12
CA ALA A 27 1.81 2.23 22.09
C ALA A 27 0.52 2.79 21.45
N THR A 28 0.48 2.78 20.12
CA THR A 28 -0.71 3.14 19.34
C THR A 28 -1.59 1.89 19.16
N ALA A 29 -2.78 1.88 19.78
CA ALA A 29 -3.74 0.81 19.57
C ALA A 29 -4.44 0.99 18.21
N SER A 30 -4.10 0.17 17.22
CA SER A 30 -4.80 0.11 15.94
C SER A 30 -5.44 -1.26 15.74
N ALA A 31 -6.70 -1.26 15.27
CA ALA A 31 -7.41 -2.49 14.97
C ALA A 31 -6.70 -3.24 13.83
N LEU A 32 -6.39 -4.52 14.05
CA LEU A 32 -5.75 -5.39 13.06
C LEU A 32 -6.76 -5.69 11.94
N SER A 33 -6.82 -4.78 10.98
CA SER A 33 -7.67 -4.85 9.80
C SER A 33 -6.85 -5.31 8.60
N HIS A 34 -7.52 -5.96 7.64
CA HIS A 34 -6.93 -6.21 6.33
C HIS A 34 -6.56 -4.87 5.69
N LYS A 35 -5.34 -4.82 5.14
CA LYS A 35 -4.81 -3.66 4.44
C LYS A 35 -4.85 -3.92 2.95
N THR A 36 -5.47 -3.00 2.21
CA THR A 36 -5.52 -3.02 0.76
C THR A 36 -4.49 -2.02 0.20
N PRO A 37 -3.57 -2.47 -0.68
CA PRO A 37 -2.63 -1.57 -1.33
C PRO A 37 -3.35 -0.71 -2.38
N LEU A 38 -3.16 0.60 -2.31
CA LEU A 38 -3.65 1.56 -3.30
C LEU A 38 -2.48 2.27 -3.98
N GLU A 39 -2.70 2.63 -5.24
CA GLU A 39 -1.81 3.47 -6.03
C GLU A 39 -2.43 4.86 -6.24
N ILE A 40 -1.68 5.89 -5.85
CA ILE A 40 -1.99 7.30 -6.11
C ILE A 40 -1.10 7.78 -7.26
N ARG A 41 -1.71 8.20 -8.37
CA ARG A 41 -1.03 8.67 -9.58
C ARG A 41 -1.18 10.19 -9.75
N ASP A 42 -0.28 10.75 -10.55
CA ASP A 42 -0.26 12.18 -10.90
C ASP A 42 -0.01 13.07 -9.68
N LEU A 43 0.84 12.59 -8.76
CA LEU A 43 1.40 13.43 -7.71
C LEU A 43 2.39 14.41 -8.32
N ASP A 44 2.55 15.58 -7.70
CA ASP A 44 3.56 16.55 -8.09
C ASP A 44 4.98 15.99 -7.90
N GLU A 45 5.97 16.50 -8.65
CA GLU A 45 7.38 16.09 -8.49
C GLU A 45 7.92 16.39 -7.09
N CYS A 46 7.39 17.42 -6.42
CA CYS A 46 7.80 17.82 -5.08
C CYS A 46 6.93 17.20 -3.97
N ALA A 47 5.94 16.35 -4.32
CA ALA A 47 5.02 15.79 -3.35
C ALA A 47 5.77 14.98 -2.27
N THR A 48 5.51 15.32 -1.01
CA THR A 48 6.17 14.64 0.12
C THR A 48 5.28 13.58 0.76
N ARG A 49 5.90 12.67 1.50
CA ARG A 49 5.20 11.61 2.24
C ARG A 49 4.23 12.20 3.28
N GLU A 50 4.55 13.35 3.85
CA GLU A 50 3.74 14.06 4.85
C GLU A 50 2.52 14.73 4.24
N GLU A 51 2.65 15.32 3.05
CA GLU A 51 1.53 15.91 2.32
C GLU A 51 0.48 14.85 1.95
N ILE A 52 0.93 13.67 1.52
CA ILE A 52 0.04 12.54 1.22
C ILE A 52 -0.70 12.12 2.50
N ARG A 53 -0.02 12.02 3.65
CA ARG A 53 -0.67 11.68 4.93
C ARG A 53 -1.70 12.73 5.33
N THR A 54 -1.37 14.00 5.17
CA THR A 54 -2.27 15.12 5.49
C THR A 54 -3.52 15.07 4.61
N ALA A 55 -3.36 14.80 3.31
CA ALA A 55 -4.47 14.64 2.37
C ALA A 55 -5.39 13.46 2.74
N LEU A 56 -4.80 12.31 3.11
CA LEU A 56 -5.55 11.14 3.56
C LEU A 56 -6.32 11.44 4.86
N TYR A 57 -5.70 12.15 5.80
CA TYR A 57 -6.37 12.57 7.03
C TYR A 57 -7.56 13.50 6.73
N GLN A 58 -7.35 14.54 5.93
CA GLN A 58 -8.37 15.55 5.62
C GLN A 58 -9.56 14.98 4.85
N GLN A 59 -9.34 14.07 3.90
CA GLN A 59 -10.40 13.60 3.01
C GLN A 59 -11.04 12.28 3.43
N LEU A 60 -10.30 11.42 4.13
CA LEU A 60 -10.77 10.09 4.51
C LEU A 60 -10.95 9.94 6.03
N GLY A 61 -10.54 10.94 6.82
CA GLY A 61 -10.59 10.86 8.28
C GLY A 61 -9.63 9.82 8.85
N ALA A 62 -8.54 9.53 8.12
CA ALA A 62 -7.56 8.51 8.48
C ALA A 62 -6.65 9.00 9.62
N ALA A 63 -7.19 9.07 10.83
CA ALA A 63 -6.41 9.37 12.04
C ALA A 63 -5.40 8.25 12.31
N ASN A 64 -4.14 8.61 12.60
CA ASN A 64 -3.05 7.69 12.96
C ASN A 64 -2.68 6.64 11.89
N LEU A 65 -2.44 7.09 10.65
CA LEU A 65 -1.69 6.26 9.70
C LEU A 65 -0.24 6.12 10.16
N ASP A 66 0.19 4.87 10.30
CA ASP A 66 1.57 4.45 10.57
C ASP A 66 2.55 5.19 9.64
N PRO A 67 3.73 5.65 10.12
CA PRO A 67 4.76 6.25 9.26
C PRO A 67 5.09 5.44 7.99
N ASP A 68 4.96 4.11 8.06
CA ASP A 68 5.21 3.19 6.95
C ASP A 68 3.97 2.92 6.07
N ALA A 69 2.86 3.63 6.27
CA ALA A 69 1.67 3.50 5.43
C ALA A 69 1.94 3.88 3.96
N VAL A 70 2.96 4.71 3.69
CA VAL A 70 3.42 5.00 2.33
C VAL A 70 4.62 4.12 2.00
N ARG A 71 4.35 3.02 1.29
CA ARG A 71 5.34 1.99 0.96
C ARG A 71 6.41 2.48 0.00
N SER A 72 6.04 3.33 -0.97
CA SER A 72 7.01 3.85 -1.93
C SER A 72 6.50 5.13 -2.61
N LEU A 73 7.40 6.07 -2.88
CA LEU A 73 7.22 7.14 -3.86
C LEU A 73 8.19 6.91 -5.01
N ARG A 74 7.65 6.73 -6.22
CA ARG A 74 8.43 6.57 -7.45
C ARG A 74 8.19 7.75 -8.38
N LYS A 75 9.26 8.25 -9.01
CA LYS A 75 9.13 9.19 -10.11
C LYS A 75 8.44 8.50 -11.30
N ALA A 76 7.47 9.18 -11.87
CA ALA A 76 6.78 8.80 -13.08
C ALA A 76 7.22 9.72 -14.23
N TYR A 77 6.65 9.49 -15.42
CA TYR A 77 6.95 10.29 -16.61
C TYR A 77 6.41 11.73 -16.46
N ALA A 78 7.03 12.68 -17.16
CA ALA A 78 6.59 14.08 -17.24
C ALA A 78 6.54 14.85 -15.89
N GLY A 79 7.52 14.63 -14.99
CA GLY A 79 7.60 15.39 -13.73
C GLY A 79 6.46 15.09 -12.76
N THR A 80 5.88 13.88 -12.82
CA THR A 80 4.89 13.42 -11.85
C THR A 80 5.47 12.32 -10.96
N GLN A 81 4.81 12.04 -9.84
CA GLN A 81 5.13 10.91 -8.96
C GLN A 81 3.95 9.95 -8.85
N THR A 82 4.25 8.72 -8.45
CA THR A 82 3.25 7.72 -8.06
C THR A 82 3.61 7.20 -6.68
N ALA A 83 2.64 7.23 -5.76
CA ALA A 83 2.78 6.69 -4.42
C ALA A 83 2.00 5.39 -4.29
N VAL A 84 2.58 4.42 -3.60
CA VAL A 84 1.88 3.21 -3.16
C VAL A 84 1.63 3.35 -1.67
N ILE A 85 0.38 3.19 -1.26
CA ILE A 85 -0.05 3.29 0.13
C ILE A 85 -0.82 2.04 0.55
N ASP A 86 -0.65 1.61 1.79
CA ASP A 86 -1.42 0.51 2.37
C ASP A 86 -2.45 1.08 3.35
N LEU A 87 -3.73 0.99 3.01
CA LEU A 87 -4.84 1.49 3.84
C LEU A 87 -5.72 0.33 4.34
N PRO A 88 -6.32 0.45 5.54
CA PRO A 88 -7.40 -0.42 5.97
C PRO A 88 -8.53 -0.49 4.94
N ASP A 89 -9.15 -1.65 4.76
CA ASP A 89 -10.18 -1.90 3.73
C ASP A 89 -11.33 -0.88 3.73
N GLU A 90 -11.78 -0.45 4.92
CA GLU A 90 -12.85 0.53 5.05
C GLU A 90 -12.48 1.89 4.44
N LEU A 91 -11.25 2.35 4.68
CA LEU A 91 -10.72 3.60 4.14
C LEU A 91 -10.36 3.44 2.66
N ALA A 92 -9.86 2.26 2.29
CA ALA A 92 -9.53 1.96 0.90
C ALA A 92 -10.78 2.00 0.01
N ALA A 93 -11.90 1.41 0.46
CA ALA A 93 -13.16 1.45 -0.27
C ALA A 93 -13.69 2.89 -0.44
N LYS A 94 -13.54 3.74 0.58
CA LYS A 94 -13.90 5.17 0.49
C LYS A 94 -13.01 5.90 -0.51
N ALA A 95 -11.70 5.66 -0.48
CA ALA A 95 -10.75 6.27 -1.40
C ALA A 95 -11.01 5.87 -2.86
N ILE A 96 -11.32 4.61 -3.11
CA ILE A 96 -11.67 4.10 -4.45
C ILE A 96 -12.99 4.71 -4.95
N LYS A 97 -14.00 4.87 -4.06
CA LYS A 97 -15.27 5.52 -4.41
C LYS A 97 -15.11 6.99 -4.78
N LEU A 98 -14.23 7.71 -4.10
CA LEU A 98 -13.87 9.08 -4.47
C LEU A 98 -13.11 9.09 -5.82
N GLY A 99 -12.21 8.13 -6.03
CA GLY A 99 -11.44 7.94 -7.28
C GLY A 99 -10.36 9.00 -7.51
N HIS A 100 -10.42 10.12 -6.79
CA HIS A 100 -9.43 11.18 -6.78
C HIS A 100 -9.16 11.64 -5.35
N LEU A 101 -7.92 12.00 -5.08
CA LEU A 101 -7.45 12.54 -3.81
C LEU A 101 -6.74 13.87 -4.08
N ARG A 102 -7.06 14.91 -3.32
CA ARG A 102 -6.33 16.18 -3.45
C ARG A 102 -5.09 16.14 -2.59
N VAL A 103 -3.92 16.23 -3.20
CA VAL A 103 -2.63 16.33 -2.49
C VAL A 103 -2.01 17.68 -2.82
N GLY A 104 -1.89 18.53 -1.79
CA GLY A 104 -1.56 19.94 -1.99
C GLY A 104 -2.58 20.63 -2.91
N TRP A 105 -2.11 21.10 -4.06
CA TRP A 105 -2.94 21.78 -5.07
C TRP A 105 -3.38 20.87 -6.23
N VAL A 106 -2.88 19.64 -6.29
CA VAL A 106 -3.09 18.72 -7.41
C VAL A 106 -4.19 17.71 -7.08
N SER A 107 -5.01 17.37 -8.07
CA SER A 107 -5.97 16.28 -7.99
C SER A 107 -5.33 14.99 -8.51
N CYS A 108 -5.01 14.08 -7.61
CA CYS A 108 -4.32 12.82 -7.90
C CYS A 108 -5.33 11.68 -8.07
N ARG A 109 -5.09 10.76 -9.02
CA ARG A 109 -5.99 9.62 -9.25
C ARG A 109 -5.66 8.48 -8.29
N VAL A 110 -6.68 7.92 -7.65
CA VAL A 110 -6.53 6.77 -6.73
C VAL A 110 -7.08 5.52 -7.38
N ARG A 111 -6.31 4.42 -7.34
CA ARG A 111 -6.74 3.11 -7.81
C ARG A 111 -6.29 2.02 -6.85
N GLU A 112 -7.02 0.91 -6.83
CA GLU A 112 -6.54 -0.31 -6.18
C GLU A 112 -5.31 -0.85 -6.92
N ARG A 113 -4.28 -1.23 -6.16
CA ARG A 113 -3.10 -1.85 -6.73
C ARG A 113 -3.35 -3.33 -6.90
N ALA A 114 -3.66 -3.73 -8.13
CA ALA A 114 -3.62 -5.14 -8.50
C ALA A 114 -2.16 -5.63 -8.47
N GLU A 115 -1.73 -6.23 -7.36
CA GLU A 115 -0.44 -6.93 -7.28
C GLU A 115 -0.52 -8.23 -8.09
N ALA A 116 -0.43 -8.11 -9.43
CA ALA A 116 -0.27 -9.24 -10.30
C ALA A 116 1.15 -9.80 -10.12
N SER A 117 1.29 -10.76 -9.19
CA SER A 117 2.55 -11.47 -9.01
C SER A 117 2.90 -12.22 -10.29
N ARG A 118 4.05 -11.86 -10.87
CA ARG A 118 4.65 -12.57 -11.98
C ARG A 118 5.47 -13.73 -11.44
N CYS A 119 5.28 -14.91 -11.98
CA CYS A 119 6.15 -16.05 -11.71
C CYS A 119 7.55 -15.78 -12.27
N PHE A 120 8.55 -15.66 -11.41
CA PHE A 120 9.94 -15.43 -11.85
C PHE A 120 10.57 -16.62 -12.59
N ARG A 121 9.90 -17.78 -12.58
CA ARG A 121 10.31 -18.97 -13.33
C ARG A 121 9.81 -18.95 -14.77
N CYS A 122 8.50 -18.84 -15.01
CA CYS A 122 7.94 -18.95 -16.37
C CYS A 122 7.49 -17.61 -16.98
N TRP A 123 7.45 -16.54 -16.18
CA TRP A 123 7.00 -15.17 -16.50
C TRP A 123 5.49 -14.98 -16.69
N GLU A 124 4.69 -16.00 -16.44
CA GLU A 124 3.22 -15.88 -16.40
C GLU A 124 2.74 -15.30 -15.07
N PHE A 125 1.51 -14.78 -15.06
CA PHE A 125 0.88 -14.21 -13.87
C PHE A 125 -0.01 -15.24 -13.16
N GLY A 126 -0.36 -14.96 -11.90
CA GLY A 126 -1.37 -15.71 -11.15
C GLY A 126 -0.84 -16.92 -10.38
N HIS A 127 0.47 -17.16 -10.38
CA HIS A 127 1.09 -18.18 -9.55
C HIS A 127 2.51 -17.80 -9.11
N LEU A 128 2.97 -18.41 -8.02
CA LEU A 128 4.33 -18.27 -7.50
C LEU A 128 5.22 -19.42 -8.01
N VAL A 129 6.54 -19.24 -7.93
CA VAL A 129 7.54 -20.24 -8.36
C VAL A 129 7.29 -21.62 -7.74
N ALA A 130 6.85 -21.66 -6.47
CA ALA A 130 6.55 -22.90 -5.75
C ALA A 130 5.40 -23.73 -6.36
N ARG A 131 4.51 -23.10 -7.13
CA ARG A 131 3.36 -23.75 -7.80
C ARG A 131 3.47 -23.70 -9.33
N CYS A 132 4.65 -23.40 -9.85
CA CYS A 132 4.88 -23.24 -11.28
C CYS A 132 5.05 -24.60 -11.97
N VAL A 133 4.17 -24.88 -12.93
CA VAL A 133 4.26 -26.03 -13.85
C VAL A 133 4.80 -25.64 -15.23
N GLY A 134 5.12 -24.36 -15.44
CA GLY A 134 5.62 -23.83 -16.69
C GLY A 134 7.12 -24.05 -16.92
N PRO A 135 7.63 -23.66 -18.10
CA PRO A 135 9.05 -23.76 -18.44
C PRO A 135 9.92 -22.87 -17.54
N ASP A 136 11.14 -23.31 -17.27
CA ASP A 136 12.10 -22.54 -16.48
C ASP A 136 12.87 -21.53 -17.34
N ARG A 137 12.58 -20.25 -17.13
CA ARG A 137 13.22 -19.08 -17.73
C ARG A 137 13.92 -18.21 -16.68
N SER A 138 14.14 -18.72 -15.46
CA SER A 138 14.71 -17.96 -14.35
C SER A 138 16.14 -17.42 -14.57
N LYS A 139 16.87 -18.05 -15.50
CA LYS A 139 18.22 -17.66 -15.93
C LYS A 139 18.23 -16.63 -17.06
N LEU A 140 17.10 -16.41 -17.72
CA LEU A 140 16.98 -15.49 -18.85
C LEU A 140 16.66 -14.07 -18.37
N CYS A 141 17.07 -13.09 -19.16
CA CYS A 141 16.69 -11.70 -18.94
C CYS A 141 15.18 -11.53 -19.17
N TYR A 142 14.44 -11.10 -18.14
CA TYR A 142 12.99 -10.95 -18.23
C TYR A 142 12.50 -9.89 -19.24
N ARG A 143 13.40 -9.00 -19.73
CA ARG A 143 13.07 -7.99 -20.74
C ARG A 143 13.25 -8.49 -22.16
N CYS A 144 14.28 -9.30 -22.43
CA CYS A 144 14.66 -9.68 -23.81
C CYS A 144 14.69 -11.19 -24.09
N GLY A 145 14.55 -12.05 -23.07
CA GLY A 145 14.54 -13.50 -23.28
C GLY A 145 15.91 -14.17 -23.41
N GLN A 146 17.01 -13.42 -23.37
CA GLN A 146 18.36 -13.95 -23.61
C GLN A 146 19.10 -14.27 -22.30
N ASP A 147 20.05 -15.20 -22.37
CA ASP A 147 20.97 -15.50 -21.28
C ASP A 147 22.18 -14.52 -21.27
N GLY A 148 23.10 -14.71 -20.32
CA GLY A 148 24.31 -13.89 -20.19
C GLY A 148 24.13 -12.54 -19.47
N HIS A 149 22.90 -12.11 -19.18
CA HIS A 149 22.65 -10.91 -18.36
C HIS A 149 21.32 -10.94 -17.60
N ARG A 150 21.22 -10.11 -16.56
CA ARG A 150 19.97 -9.82 -15.85
C ARG A 150 19.58 -8.36 -16.06
N ALA A 151 18.29 -8.09 -16.25
CA ALA A 151 17.80 -6.73 -16.35
C ALA A 151 17.96 -6.00 -15.01
N LYS A 152 18.67 -4.87 -15.02
CA LYS A 152 18.77 -3.95 -13.87
C LYS A 152 17.44 -3.27 -13.63
N THR A 153 16.96 -3.31 -12.39
CA THR A 153 15.72 -2.65 -11.94
C THR A 153 15.97 -1.17 -11.75
#